data_AF-A0A1A9ASU8-F1
#
_entry.id   AF-A0A1A9ASU8-F1
#
_cell.length_a   1.000
_cell.length_b   1.000
_cell.length_c   1.000
_cell.angle_alpha   90.00
_cell.angle_beta   90.00
_cell.angle_gamma   90.00
#
_symmetry.space_group_name_H-M   'P 1'
#
loop_
_entity.id
_entity.type
_entity.pdbx_description
1 polymer ?
#
loop_
_entity_poly.entity_id
_entity_poly.type
_entity_poly.pdbx_seq_one_letter_code
_entity_poly.pdbx_strand_id
1 'polypeptide(L)'
;MATEEDPDLKVLHTNVVYYKLDTASKDYKQDNNAFWNTAIAEHHMKTLKIFPTLAKGLYYVSKMDNYDAYYDERWNYLYFWAGLKMIENSESFQSFSFSDLMSLLKLVRSYIEKDSGSYTDDMLKMNKDNFKDLKEVYDYLENYESINLKIDFSGNSPCTARYKEYVTKAHELYKREKAKCHGNNKDEYCRILNSFLLKLLIYEYYLM
;
A
#
# COMPACT_ATOMS: atom_id res chain seq x y z
N MET A 1 -20.86 -8.70 16.49
CA MET A 1 -20.10 -7.89 17.47
C MET A 1 -19.09 -7.09 16.68
N ALA A 2 -19.22 -5.76 16.65
CA ALA A 2 -18.17 -4.92 16.12
C ALA A 2 -16.99 -5.06 17.08
N THR A 3 -15.90 -5.67 16.63
CA THR A 3 -14.63 -5.61 17.37
C THR A 3 -14.22 -4.16 17.38
N GLU A 4 -14.22 -3.55 18.57
CA GLU A 4 -13.67 -2.23 18.79
C GLU A 4 -12.27 -2.17 18.14
N GLU A 5 -12.04 -1.16 17.30
CA GLU A 5 -10.74 -0.96 16.65
C GLU A 5 -9.69 -0.71 17.73
N ASP A 6 -8.59 -1.45 17.68
CA ASP A 6 -7.53 -1.30 18.67
C ASP A 6 -6.88 0.08 18.55
N PRO A 7 -6.87 0.90 19.61
CA PRO A 7 -6.40 2.28 19.53
C PRO A 7 -4.91 2.37 19.19
N ASP A 8 -4.09 1.41 19.63
CA ASP A 8 -2.66 1.38 19.32
C ASP A 8 -2.43 0.94 17.86
N LEU A 9 -3.29 0.11 17.29
CA LEU A 9 -3.23 -0.23 15.87
C LEU A 9 -3.72 0.91 14.97
N LYS A 10 -4.74 1.65 15.40
CA LYS A 10 -5.35 2.72 14.58
C LYS A 10 -4.37 3.84 14.24
N VAL A 11 -3.43 4.12 15.13
CA VAL A 11 -2.43 5.19 14.96
C VAL A 11 -1.21 4.77 14.14
N LEU A 12 -1.12 3.49 13.74
CA LEU A 12 -0.06 3.03 12.85
C LEU A 12 -0.10 3.83 11.54
N HIS A 13 1.08 4.24 11.08
CA HIS A 13 1.26 5.08 9.90
C HIS A 13 0.46 4.56 8.69
N THR A 14 0.60 3.29 8.34
CA THR A 14 -0.11 2.70 7.20
C THR A 14 -1.62 2.60 7.40
N ASN A 15 -2.10 2.36 8.62
CA ASN A 15 -3.53 2.34 8.92
C ASN A 15 -4.18 3.71 8.76
N VAL A 16 -3.47 4.78 9.13
CA VAL A 16 -3.92 6.16 8.89
C VAL A 16 -4.04 6.44 7.39
N VAL A 17 -3.06 6.01 6.59
CA VAL A 17 -3.10 6.21 5.12
C VAL A 17 -4.24 5.41 4.48
N TYR A 18 -4.39 4.14 4.84
CA TYR A 18 -5.47 3.31 4.31
C TYR A 18 -6.85 3.83 4.71
N TYR A 19 -6.99 4.38 5.92
CA TYR A 19 -8.21 5.07 6.33
C TYR A 19 -8.50 6.30 5.45
N LYS A 20 -7.49 7.11 5.11
CA LYS A 20 -7.67 8.25 4.19
C LYS A 20 -8.10 7.80 2.80
N LEU A 21 -7.57 6.68 2.30
CA LEU A 21 -7.99 6.10 1.01
C LEU A 21 -9.43 5.58 1.06
N ASP A 22 -9.83 4.94 2.15
CA ASP A 22 -11.20 4.44 2.35
C ASP A 22 -12.24 5.56 2.49
N THR A 23 -11.82 6.71 3.03
CA THR A 23 -12.70 7.85 3.32
C THR A 23 -12.54 9.01 2.35
N ALA A 24 -11.77 8.84 1.27
CA ALA A 24 -11.51 9.86 0.28
C ALA A 24 -12.83 10.45 -0.27
N SER A 25 -13.08 11.72 0.07
CA SER A 25 -14.34 12.41 -0.26
C SER A 25 -14.33 13.03 -1.66
N LYS A 26 -13.13 13.35 -2.18
CA LYS A 26 -12.96 13.95 -3.51
C LYS A 26 -13.27 12.91 -4.59
N ASP A 27 -14.21 13.26 -5.46
CA ASP A 27 -14.63 12.42 -6.59
C ASP A 27 -14.08 13.02 -7.90
N TYR A 28 -13.55 12.16 -8.77
CA TYR A 28 -13.01 12.56 -10.06
C TYR A 28 -14.09 13.08 -11.02
N LYS A 29 -15.37 12.77 -10.77
CA LYS A 29 -16.51 13.19 -11.63
C LYS A 29 -16.69 14.70 -11.76
N GLN A 30 -16.11 15.47 -10.85
CA GLN A 30 -16.13 16.95 -10.90
C GLN A 30 -14.85 17.51 -11.52
N ASP A 31 -13.85 16.68 -11.82
CA ASP A 31 -12.63 17.10 -12.51
C ASP A 31 -12.95 17.26 -14.00
N ASN A 32 -12.64 18.41 -14.60
CA ASN A 32 -12.85 18.66 -16.03
C ASN A 32 -11.79 18.01 -16.93
N ASN A 33 -10.80 17.34 -16.35
CA ASN A 33 -9.73 16.69 -17.08
C ASN A 33 -10.24 15.49 -17.87
N ALA A 34 -9.95 15.47 -19.17
CA ALA A 34 -10.37 14.42 -20.09
C ALA A 34 -9.91 13.03 -19.66
N PHE A 35 -8.76 12.88 -19.00
CA PHE A 35 -8.29 11.58 -18.53
C PHE A 35 -9.27 10.95 -17.53
N TRP A 36 -9.75 11.72 -16.56
CA TRP A 36 -10.69 11.23 -15.55
C TRP A 36 -12.07 10.97 -16.14
N ASN A 37 -12.57 11.88 -16.97
CA ASN A 37 -13.92 11.78 -17.55
C ASN A 37 -14.03 10.81 -18.74
N THR A 38 -12.91 10.29 -19.25
CA THR A 38 -12.90 9.31 -20.34
C THR A 38 -12.18 8.04 -19.93
N ALA A 39 -10.85 8.06 -19.80
CA ALA A 39 -10.05 6.87 -19.56
C ALA A 39 -10.44 6.12 -18.27
N ILE A 40 -10.79 6.85 -17.21
CA ILE A 40 -11.22 6.25 -15.93
C ILE A 40 -12.73 6.03 -15.89
N ALA A 41 -13.55 7.02 -16.25
CA ALA A 41 -15.01 6.89 -16.26
C ALA A 41 -15.51 5.76 -17.17
N GLU A 42 -14.86 5.56 -18.32
CA GLU A 42 -15.22 4.56 -19.33
C GLU A 42 -14.34 3.31 -19.26
N HIS A 43 -13.48 3.19 -18.24
CA HIS A 43 -12.61 2.03 -18.09
C HIS A 43 -13.42 0.73 -18.05
N HIS A 44 -12.94 -0.33 -18.70
CA HIS A 44 -13.65 -1.61 -18.77
C HIS A 44 -13.97 -2.22 -17.39
N MET A 45 -13.14 -1.92 -16.37
CA MET A 45 -13.39 -2.32 -14.97
C MET A 45 -14.55 -1.58 -14.28
N LYS A 46 -15.18 -0.58 -14.92
CA LYS A 46 -16.30 0.18 -14.34
C LYS A 46 -17.52 -0.67 -13.95
N THR A 47 -17.61 -1.88 -14.49
CA THR A 47 -18.65 -2.86 -14.14
C THR A 47 -18.43 -3.51 -12.78
N LEU A 48 -17.23 -3.42 -12.20
CA LEU A 48 -16.96 -3.90 -10.85
C LEU A 48 -17.68 -3.03 -9.81
N LYS A 49 -18.35 -3.68 -8.86
CA LYS A 49 -18.98 -3.01 -7.71
C LYS A 49 -17.98 -2.15 -6.92
N ILE A 50 -16.71 -2.59 -6.83
CA ILE A 50 -15.65 -1.87 -6.13
C ILE A 50 -15.01 -0.74 -6.94
N PHE A 51 -15.27 -0.65 -8.24
CA PHE A 51 -14.60 0.32 -9.11
C PHE A 51 -14.78 1.77 -8.67
N PRO A 52 -15.98 2.24 -8.24
CA PRO A 52 -16.13 3.60 -7.73
C PRO A 52 -15.20 3.91 -6.55
N THR A 53 -14.98 2.94 -5.65
CA THR A 53 -14.05 3.07 -4.53
C THR A 53 -12.61 3.14 -5.04
N LEU A 54 -12.21 2.22 -5.92
CA LEU A 54 -10.87 2.23 -6.53
C LEU A 54 -10.57 3.54 -7.25
N ALA A 55 -11.52 4.02 -8.07
CA ALA A 55 -11.38 5.25 -8.84
C ALA A 55 -11.24 6.49 -7.95
N LYS A 56 -11.94 6.54 -6.80
CA LYS A 56 -11.75 7.61 -5.80
C LYS A 56 -10.38 7.54 -5.13
N GLY A 57 -9.90 6.35 -4.77
CA GLY A 57 -8.55 6.16 -4.21
C GLY A 57 -7.45 6.58 -5.21
N LEU A 58 -7.59 6.15 -6.47
CA LEU A 58 -6.72 6.57 -7.58
C LEU A 58 -6.68 8.10 -7.72
N TYR A 59 -7.85 8.72 -7.72
CA TYR A 59 -7.98 10.17 -7.83
C TYR A 59 -7.35 10.89 -6.64
N TYR A 60 -7.64 10.44 -5.42
CA TYR A 60 -7.08 11.00 -4.19
C TYR A 60 -5.55 11.02 -4.23
N VAL A 61 -4.92 9.89 -4.57
CA VAL A 61 -3.46 9.76 -4.66
C VAL A 61 -2.88 10.63 -5.77
N SER A 62 -3.57 10.72 -6.91
CA SER A 62 -3.13 11.56 -8.04
C SER A 62 -3.13 13.07 -7.72
N LYS A 63 -3.96 13.50 -6.76
CA LYS A 63 -4.12 14.89 -6.34
C LYS A 63 -3.50 15.15 -4.96
N MET A 64 -2.74 14.20 -4.43
CA MET A 64 -2.04 14.37 -3.17
C MET A 64 -1.02 15.51 -3.32
N ASP A 65 -0.97 16.36 -2.31
CA ASP A 65 -0.04 17.49 -2.26
C ASP A 65 1.40 16.97 -2.06
N ASN A 66 2.39 17.58 -2.73
CA ASN A 66 3.78 17.15 -2.62
C ASN A 66 4.43 17.45 -1.25
N TYR A 67 3.78 18.26 -0.42
CA TYR A 67 4.13 18.48 0.98
C TYR A 67 3.41 17.53 1.93
N ASP A 68 2.51 16.67 1.45
CA ASP A 68 1.88 15.64 2.29
C ASP A 68 2.95 14.63 2.73
N ALA A 69 2.99 14.30 4.02
CA ALA A 69 3.97 13.37 4.59
C ALA A 69 3.95 11.97 3.94
N TYR A 70 2.85 11.61 3.29
CA TYR A 70 2.67 10.33 2.59
C TYR A 70 2.95 10.41 1.09
N TYR A 71 3.36 11.57 0.57
CA TYR A 71 3.45 11.82 -0.86
C TYR A 71 4.42 10.88 -1.56
N ASP A 72 5.65 10.73 -1.06
CA ASP A 72 6.68 9.94 -1.75
C ASP A 72 6.29 8.47 -1.90
N GLU A 73 5.52 7.94 -0.95
CA GLU A 73 5.10 6.53 -0.89
C GLU A 73 3.67 6.28 -1.36
N ARG A 74 2.96 7.33 -1.80
CA ARG A 74 1.53 7.28 -2.14
C ARG A 74 1.17 6.18 -3.14
N TRP A 75 2.04 5.88 -4.11
CA TRP A 75 1.81 4.83 -5.10
C TRP A 75 1.95 3.43 -4.52
N ASN A 76 2.84 3.24 -3.55
CA ASN A 76 3.00 1.96 -2.85
C ASN A 76 1.80 1.71 -1.93
N TYR A 77 1.35 2.74 -1.21
CA TYR A 77 0.12 2.65 -0.42
C TYR A 77 -1.09 2.34 -1.30
N LEU A 78 -1.22 3.03 -2.45
CA LEU A 78 -2.30 2.78 -3.40
C LEU A 78 -2.28 1.34 -3.94
N TYR A 79 -1.09 0.83 -4.28
CA TYR A 79 -0.90 -0.53 -4.77
C TYR A 79 -1.41 -1.56 -3.76
N PHE A 80 -0.94 -1.47 -2.50
CA PHE A 80 -1.31 -2.42 -1.48
C PHE A 80 -2.76 -2.30 -1.04
N TRP A 81 -3.28 -1.07 -0.94
CA TRP A 81 -4.68 -0.82 -0.63
C TRP A 81 -5.61 -1.36 -1.73
N ALA A 82 -5.35 -1.03 -2.99
CA ALA A 82 -6.21 -1.45 -4.10
C ALA A 82 -6.20 -2.97 -4.29
N GLY A 83 -5.02 -3.59 -4.17
CA GLY A 83 -4.90 -5.05 -4.22
C GLY A 83 -5.66 -5.73 -3.08
N LEU A 84 -5.61 -5.17 -1.86
CA LEU A 84 -6.40 -5.68 -0.73
C LEU A 84 -7.90 -5.56 -0.98
N LYS A 85 -8.40 -4.40 -1.47
CA LYS A 85 -9.81 -4.23 -1.80
C LYS A 85 -10.30 -5.23 -2.85
N MET A 86 -9.48 -5.51 -3.86
CA MET A 86 -9.81 -6.53 -4.85
C MET A 86 -9.83 -7.93 -4.24
N ILE A 87 -8.91 -8.25 -3.34
CA ILE A 87 -8.87 -9.54 -2.62
C ILE A 87 -10.09 -9.74 -1.72
N GLU A 88 -10.50 -8.71 -0.98
CA GLU A 88 -11.66 -8.72 -0.09
C GLU A 88 -12.99 -8.86 -0.85
N ASN A 89 -13.02 -8.38 -2.09
CA ASN A 89 -14.20 -8.45 -2.96
C ASN A 89 -14.01 -9.55 -3.99
N SER A 90 -13.94 -10.81 -3.53
CA SER A 90 -13.56 -11.98 -4.33
C SER A 90 -14.42 -12.20 -5.59
N GLU A 91 -15.68 -11.73 -5.60
CA GLU A 91 -16.54 -11.70 -6.80
C GLU A 91 -15.88 -10.95 -7.97
N SER A 92 -15.01 -9.99 -7.69
CA SER A 92 -14.27 -9.22 -8.70
C SER A 92 -13.37 -10.12 -9.56
N PHE A 93 -12.88 -11.23 -9.01
CA PHE A 93 -12.05 -12.18 -9.75
C PHE A 93 -12.81 -13.07 -10.74
N GLN A 94 -14.15 -13.01 -10.74
CA GLN A 94 -14.94 -13.71 -11.76
C GLN A 94 -14.86 -13.01 -13.12
N SER A 95 -14.58 -11.70 -13.14
CA SER A 95 -14.59 -10.89 -14.36
C SER A 95 -13.26 -10.19 -14.65
N PHE A 96 -12.39 -10.04 -13.65
CA PHE A 96 -11.12 -9.32 -13.79
C PHE A 96 -10.00 -10.00 -13.00
N SER A 97 -8.80 -9.97 -13.56
CA SER A 97 -7.60 -10.51 -12.96
C SER A 97 -6.87 -9.47 -12.12
N PHE A 98 -5.95 -9.92 -11.26
CA PHE A 98 -5.04 -9.01 -10.57
C PHE A 98 -4.22 -8.16 -11.55
N SER A 99 -3.88 -8.71 -12.73
CA SER A 99 -3.18 -8.00 -13.81
C SER A 99 -3.99 -6.82 -14.38
N ASP A 100 -5.32 -6.92 -14.41
CA ASP A 100 -6.18 -5.80 -14.86
C ASP A 100 -6.12 -4.65 -13.87
N LEU A 101 -6.11 -4.95 -12.57
CA LEU A 101 -5.89 -3.94 -11.53
C LEU A 101 -4.51 -3.30 -11.68
N MET A 102 -3.47 -4.11 -11.88
CA MET A 102 -2.11 -3.61 -12.11
C MET A 102 -2.05 -2.67 -13.31
N SER A 103 -2.70 -3.04 -14.41
CA SER A 103 -2.79 -2.21 -15.62
C SER A 103 -3.49 -0.87 -15.35
N LEU A 104 -4.57 -0.87 -14.57
CA LEU A 104 -5.26 0.36 -14.14
C LEU A 104 -4.35 1.26 -13.29
N LEU A 105 -3.64 0.69 -12.31
CA LEU A 105 -2.70 1.44 -11.47
C LEU A 105 -1.58 2.07 -12.32
N LYS A 106 -1.02 1.29 -13.25
CA LYS A 106 0.02 1.77 -14.19
C LYS A 106 -0.50 2.90 -15.06
N LEU A 107 -1.71 2.77 -15.61
CA LEU A 107 -2.34 3.80 -16.45
C LEU A 107 -2.41 5.16 -15.73
N VAL A 108 -2.94 5.16 -14.50
CA VAL A 108 -3.08 6.39 -13.71
C VAL A 108 -1.71 6.96 -13.34
N ARG A 109 -0.79 6.12 -12.88
CA ARG A 109 0.55 6.60 -12.51
C ARG A 109 1.30 7.21 -13.69
N SER A 110 1.33 6.53 -14.83
CA SER A 110 2.01 7.02 -16.04
C SER A 110 1.42 8.35 -16.54
N TYR A 111 0.10 8.54 -16.36
CA TYR A 111 -0.54 9.81 -16.68
C TYR A 111 -0.05 10.96 -15.79
N ILE A 112 0.17 10.69 -14.50
CA ILE A 112 0.56 11.71 -13.51
C ILE A 112 2.06 11.96 -13.49
N GLU A 113 2.89 10.92 -13.39
CA GLU A 113 4.33 11.07 -13.17
C GLU A 113 5.16 11.09 -14.46
N LYS A 114 4.55 10.75 -15.61
CA LYS A 114 5.18 10.72 -16.95
C LYS A 114 6.48 9.89 -17.06
N ASP A 115 6.90 9.19 -16.00
CA ASP A 115 8.09 8.34 -15.97
C ASP A 115 7.87 7.09 -15.11
N SER A 116 8.53 6.00 -15.52
CA SER A 116 8.32 4.63 -15.01
C SER A 116 9.47 4.18 -14.12
N GLY A 117 9.33 4.34 -12.81
CA GLY A 117 10.25 3.72 -11.86
C GLY A 117 10.21 2.18 -11.98
N SER A 118 11.38 1.54 -11.95
CA SER A 118 11.58 0.11 -12.26
C SER A 118 10.90 -0.87 -11.29
N TYR A 119 10.88 -0.58 -9.99
CA TYR A 119 10.30 -1.51 -9.00
C TYR A 119 8.78 -1.64 -9.17
N THR A 120 8.13 -0.62 -9.73
CA THR A 120 6.71 -0.65 -10.08
C THR A 120 6.42 -1.76 -11.07
N ASP A 121 7.24 -1.94 -12.10
CA ASP A 121 6.98 -2.94 -13.13
C ASP A 121 7.09 -4.37 -12.61
N ASP A 122 7.96 -4.63 -11.63
CA ASP A 122 8.00 -5.92 -10.94
C ASP A 122 6.80 -6.08 -9.99
N MET A 123 6.39 -5.03 -9.27
CA MET A 123 5.18 -5.06 -8.44
C MET A 123 3.92 -5.42 -9.25
N LEU A 124 3.86 -5.00 -10.51
CA LEU A 124 2.73 -5.31 -11.40
C LEU A 124 2.66 -6.78 -11.86
N LYS A 125 3.69 -7.60 -11.60
CA LYS A 125 3.74 -9.03 -11.96
C LYS A 125 3.44 -9.97 -10.79
N MET A 126 3.24 -9.43 -9.59
CA MET A 126 3.03 -10.20 -8.37
C MET A 126 1.80 -11.12 -8.45
N ASN A 127 1.95 -12.34 -7.95
CA ASN A 127 0.79 -13.20 -7.66
C ASN A 127 0.14 -12.82 -6.32
N LYS A 128 -1.07 -13.34 -6.08
CA LYS A 128 -1.91 -13.03 -4.91
C LYS A 128 -1.29 -13.44 -3.57
N ASP A 129 -0.59 -14.57 -3.51
CA ASP A 129 -0.05 -15.09 -2.25
C ASP A 129 1.19 -14.29 -1.83
N ASN A 130 2.11 -14.06 -2.76
CA ASN A 130 3.26 -13.19 -2.57
C ASN A 130 2.85 -11.75 -2.23
N PHE A 131 1.72 -11.27 -2.78
CA PHE A 131 1.20 -9.94 -2.50
C PHE A 131 0.88 -9.71 -1.02
N LYS A 132 0.24 -10.68 -0.34
CA LYS A 132 -0.15 -10.52 1.08
C LYS A 132 1.06 -10.43 2.00
N ASP A 133 1.99 -11.38 1.84
CA ASP A 133 3.22 -11.39 2.63
C ASP A 133 4.02 -10.11 2.39
N LEU A 134 4.14 -9.68 1.13
CA LEU A 134 4.84 -8.44 0.82
C LEU A 134 4.15 -7.22 1.44
N LYS A 135 2.82 -7.15 1.40
CA LYS A 135 2.06 -6.07 2.03
C LYS A 135 2.34 -5.99 3.51
N GLU A 136 2.28 -7.11 4.22
CA GLU A 136 2.51 -7.14 5.66
C GLU A 136 3.94 -6.73 6.02
N VAL A 137 4.94 -7.16 5.22
CA VAL A 137 6.31 -6.69 5.39
C VAL A 137 6.42 -5.20 5.11
N TYR A 138 5.89 -4.71 3.98
CA TYR A 138 5.90 -3.28 3.66
C TYR A 138 5.25 -2.44 4.76
N ASP A 139 4.07 -2.83 5.23
CA ASP A 139 3.37 -2.11 6.31
C ASP A 139 4.20 -2.08 7.60
N TYR A 140 4.88 -3.18 7.94
CA TYR A 140 5.77 -3.23 9.08
C TYR A 140 6.95 -2.25 8.93
N LEU A 141 7.56 -2.18 7.76
CA LEU A 141 8.68 -1.28 7.46
C LEU A 141 8.27 0.19 7.56
N GLU A 142 7.12 0.54 6.99
CA GLU A 142 6.58 1.91 7.04
C GLU A 142 6.10 2.29 8.45
N ASN A 143 5.67 1.31 9.26
CA ASN A 143 5.29 1.54 10.66
C ASN A 143 6.48 1.50 11.62
N TYR A 144 7.69 1.12 11.17
CA TYR A 144 8.81 0.78 12.03
C TYR A 144 9.20 1.90 13.01
N GLU A 145 9.30 3.13 12.51
CA GLU A 145 9.62 4.30 13.35
C GLU A 145 8.55 4.51 14.44
N SER A 146 7.27 4.49 14.06
CA SER A 146 6.16 4.65 15.01
C SER A 146 6.11 3.52 16.05
N ILE A 147 6.46 2.29 15.63
CA ILE A 147 6.53 1.13 16.51
C ILE A 147 7.68 1.29 17.51
N ASN A 148 8.88 1.66 17.05
CA ASN A 148 10.03 1.88 17.89
C ASN A 148 9.78 3.00 18.90
N LEU A 149 9.27 4.16 18.45
CA LEU A 149 8.92 5.27 19.34
C LEU A 149 7.92 4.82 20.42
N LYS A 150 6.87 4.08 20.04
CA LYS A 150 5.88 3.58 21.01
C LYS A 150 6.52 2.64 22.04
N ILE A 151 7.42 1.75 21.61
CA ILE A 151 8.09 0.79 22.50
C ILE A 151 9.08 1.52 23.43
N ASP A 152 9.94 2.37 22.88
CA ASP A 152 11.03 3.05 23.60
C ASP A 152 10.52 4.13 24.56
N PHE A 153 9.51 4.91 24.17
CA PHE A 153 8.90 5.93 25.03
C PHE A 153 7.84 5.37 25.98
N SER A 154 7.48 4.09 25.88
CA SER A 154 6.32 3.56 26.61
C SER A 154 6.43 3.75 28.11
N GLY A 155 7.63 3.79 28.71
CA GLY A 155 7.94 4.26 30.07
C GLY A 155 7.25 3.50 31.21
N ASN A 156 5.92 3.40 31.18
CA ASN A 156 5.01 2.63 32.02
C ASN A 156 3.61 2.31 31.37
N SER A 157 3.31 2.69 30.13
CA SER A 157 2.04 2.37 29.46
C SER A 157 2.16 1.08 28.65
N PRO A 158 1.57 -0.05 29.07
CA PRO A 158 1.63 -1.28 28.30
C PRO A 158 0.87 -1.11 26.97
N CYS A 159 1.47 -1.57 25.87
CA CYS A 159 0.74 -1.70 24.61
C CYS A 159 -0.41 -2.70 24.76
N THR A 160 -1.45 -2.54 23.96
CA THR A 160 -2.53 -3.53 23.91
C THR A 160 -2.01 -4.91 23.50
N ALA A 161 -2.72 -5.97 23.91
CA ALA A 161 -2.36 -7.34 23.54
C ALA A 161 -2.37 -7.55 22.01
N ARG A 162 -3.32 -6.94 21.30
CA ARG A 162 -3.42 -7.04 19.83
C ARG A 162 -2.28 -6.29 19.14
N TYR A 163 -1.87 -5.13 19.66
CA TYR A 163 -0.70 -4.42 19.15
C TYR A 163 0.57 -5.27 19.30
N LYS A 164 0.78 -5.86 20.48
CA LYS A 164 1.91 -6.76 20.71
C LYS A 164 1.90 -7.96 19.75
N GLU A 165 0.74 -8.57 19.55
CA GLU A 165 0.57 -9.69 18.61
C GLU A 165 0.88 -9.27 17.17
N TYR A 166 0.36 -8.12 16.73
CA TYR A 166 0.66 -7.54 15.41
C TYR A 166 2.15 -7.34 15.21
N VAL A 167 2.82 -6.61 16.13
CA VAL A 167 4.26 -6.31 16.02
C VAL A 167 5.08 -7.60 15.99
N THR A 168 4.74 -8.57 16.83
CA THR A 168 5.46 -9.86 16.90
C THR A 168 5.34 -10.61 15.57
N LYS A 169 4.12 -10.79 15.05
CA LYS A 169 3.89 -11.51 13.79
C LYS A 169 4.53 -10.80 12.60
N ALA A 170 4.35 -9.48 12.50
CA ALA A 170 4.88 -8.68 11.42
C ALA A 170 6.42 -8.71 11.42
N HIS A 171 7.05 -8.64 12.59
CA HIS A 171 8.50 -8.75 12.73
C HIS A 171 9.04 -10.15 12.40
N GLU A 172 8.33 -11.21 12.80
CA GLU A 172 8.68 -12.59 12.44
C GLU A 172 8.59 -12.83 10.92
N LEU A 173 7.51 -12.35 10.30
CA LEU A 173 7.33 -12.38 8.85
C LEU A 173 8.45 -11.64 8.13
N TYR A 174 8.74 -10.41 8.56
CA TYR A 174 9.85 -9.62 8.03
C TYR A 174 11.18 -10.36 8.07
N LYS A 175 11.55 -10.95 9.22
CA LYS A 175 12.79 -11.72 9.35
C LYS A 175 12.84 -12.91 8.39
N ARG A 176 11.72 -13.64 8.28
CA ARG A 176 11.59 -14.81 7.42
C ARG A 176 11.79 -14.44 5.95
N GLU A 177 11.06 -13.42 5.47
CA GLU A 177 11.11 -13.00 4.07
C GLU A 177 12.45 -12.33 3.72
N LYS A 178 13.02 -11.53 4.65
CA LYS A 178 14.38 -10.98 4.49
C LYS A 178 15.43 -12.07 4.35
N ALA A 179 15.36 -13.11 5.17
CA ALA A 179 16.30 -14.24 5.09
C ALA A 179 16.14 -15.02 3.78
N LYS A 180 14.89 -15.27 3.35
CA LYS A 180 14.57 -15.94 2.08
C LYS A 180 15.10 -15.17 0.87
N CYS A 181 15.09 -13.84 0.91
CA CYS A 181 15.56 -12.98 -0.18
C CYS A 181 17.02 -12.55 -0.06
N HIS A 182 17.73 -13.00 0.97
CA HIS A 182 19.14 -12.69 1.16
C HIS A 182 19.98 -13.22 -0.02
N GLY A 183 20.65 -12.31 -0.73
CA GLY A 183 21.47 -12.66 -1.91
C GLY A 183 20.67 -13.04 -3.17
N ASN A 184 19.33 -13.01 -3.11
CA ASN A 184 18.47 -13.30 -4.25
C ASN A 184 17.90 -12.01 -4.86
N ASN A 185 18.42 -11.62 -6.02
CA ASN A 185 17.90 -10.50 -6.83
C ASN A 185 17.31 -10.97 -8.18
N LYS A 186 17.09 -12.28 -8.35
CA LYS A 186 16.58 -12.85 -9.61
C LYS A 186 15.07 -13.07 -9.56
N ASP A 187 14.55 -13.40 -8.39
CA ASP A 187 13.12 -13.53 -8.15
C ASP A 187 12.45 -12.14 -8.03
N GLU A 188 11.25 -11.99 -8.63
CA GLU A 188 10.50 -10.73 -8.64
C GLU A 188 10.13 -10.27 -7.25
N TYR A 189 9.62 -11.18 -6.40
CA TYR A 189 9.26 -10.87 -5.02
C TYR A 189 10.50 -10.38 -4.25
N CYS A 190 11.63 -11.06 -4.39
CA CYS A 190 12.85 -10.66 -3.70
C CYS A 190 13.47 -9.35 -4.21
N ARG A 191 13.35 -9.01 -5.50
CA ARG A 191 13.77 -7.69 -6.00
C ARG A 191 12.97 -6.57 -5.35
N ILE A 192 11.67 -6.74 -5.23
CA ILE A 192 10.77 -5.73 -4.63
C ILE A 192 11.01 -5.64 -3.13
N LEU A 193 11.12 -6.77 -2.43
CA LEU A 193 11.43 -6.76 -1.01
C LEU A 193 12.76 -6.04 -0.76
N ASN A 194 13.82 -6.39 -1.51
CA ASN A 194 15.13 -5.78 -1.36
C ASN A 194 15.11 -4.27 -1.66
N SER A 195 14.27 -3.78 -2.58
CA SER A 195 14.15 -2.34 -2.81
C SER A 195 13.53 -1.60 -1.61
N PHE A 196 12.53 -2.18 -0.95
CA PHE A 196 11.98 -1.63 0.30
C PHE A 196 13.02 -1.63 1.43
N LEU A 197 13.83 -2.69 1.53
CA LEU A 197 14.89 -2.77 2.55
C LEU A 197 16.00 -1.75 2.32
N LEU A 198 16.42 -1.55 1.06
CA LEU A 198 17.44 -0.56 0.72
C LEU A 198 16.99 0.86 1.06
N LYS A 199 15.71 1.18 0.81
CA LYS A 199 15.13 2.46 1.18
C LYS A 199 15.29 2.74 2.68
N LEU A 200 14.93 1.80 3.55
CA LEU A 200 15.08 1.95 5.00
C LEU A 200 16.53 2.20 5.45
N LEU A 201 17.49 1.46 4.89
CA LEU A 201 18.91 1.63 5.21
C LEU A 201 19.42 3.02 4.83
N ILE A 202 18.88 3.60 3.76
CA ILE A 202 19.21 4.98 3.36
C ILE A 202 18.65 5.97 4.39
N TYR A 203 17.41 5.79 4.87
CA TYR A 203 16.84 6.65 5.91
C TYR A 203 17.62 6.59 7.23
N GLU A 204 18.08 5.41 7.65
CA GLU A 204 18.95 5.26 8.83
C GLU A 204 20.28 5.98 8.68
N TYR A 205 20.85 6.03 7.47
CA TYR A 205 22.12 6.72 7.21
C TYR A 205 22.00 8.25 7.21
N TYR A 206 20.85 8.80 6.79
CA TYR A 206 20.63 10.26 6.76
C TYR A 206 20.21 10.86 8.11
N LEU A 207 19.84 10.02 9.09
CA LEU A 207 19.45 10.43 10.45
C LEU A 207 20.61 10.32 11.48
N MET A 208 21.80 9.89 11.06
CA MET A 208 23.05 9.90 11.84
C MET A 208 23.96 11.07 11.44
#